data_AF-A0A924RL91-F1
#
_entry.id   AF-A0A924RL91-F1
#
_cell.length_a   1.000
_cell.length_b   1.000
_cell.length_c   1.000
_cell.angle_alpha   90.00
_cell.angle_beta   90.00
_cell.angle_gamma   90.00
#
_symmetry.space_group_name_H-M   'P 1'
#
loop_
_entity.id
_entity.type
_entity.pdbx_description
1 polymer ?
#
loop_
_entity_poly.entity_id
_entity_poly.type
_entity_poly.pdbx_seq_one_letter_code
_entity_poly.pdbx_strand_id
1 'polypeptide(L)'
;EAARVEGKREGYEAGYGDGMDASDRETAGLISTAEQIALHVSRERDALLESSESELVELALSIAGRVVNAAIEVDPSLVVDICRGAMRKAFQRESLTVLAHPDDLDTLREAGPKLVAELGGVQHLEFIEERRLTRGSLIVRTPAGEIDATFAGKTAKIADALRETALSRKVTDRNARNDAA
;
A
#
# COMPACT_ATOMS: atom_id res chain seq x y z
N GLU A 1 -13.80 -56.27 -60.02
CA GLU A 1 -13.35 -54.87 -60.26
C GLU A 1 -14.22 -53.85 -59.52
N ALA A 2 -15.55 -53.93 -59.61
CA ALA A 2 -16.48 -53.06 -58.87
C ALA A 2 -16.25 -53.00 -57.34
N ALA A 3 -16.08 -54.15 -56.67
CA ALA A 3 -15.79 -54.20 -55.23
C ALA A 3 -14.49 -53.49 -54.82
N ARG A 4 -13.49 -53.43 -55.72
CA ARG A 4 -12.23 -52.71 -55.48
C ARG A 4 -12.42 -51.19 -55.58
N VAL A 5 -13.27 -50.75 -56.49
CA VAL A 5 -13.59 -49.32 -56.67
C VAL A 5 -14.44 -48.83 -55.50
N GLU A 6 -15.43 -49.62 -55.09
CA GLU A 6 -16.29 -49.29 -53.95
C GLU A 6 -15.51 -49.18 -52.65
N GLY A 7 -14.70 -50.19 -52.30
CA GLY A 7 -13.88 -50.13 -51.08
C GLY A 7 -12.84 -48.99 -51.09
N LYS A 8 -12.38 -48.56 -52.28
CA LYS A 8 -11.50 -47.39 -52.39
C LYS A 8 -12.27 -46.08 -52.14
N ARG A 9 -13.52 -45.99 -52.58
CA ARG A 9 -14.40 -44.83 -52.35
C ARG A 9 -14.79 -44.73 -50.87
N GLU A 10 -15.26 -45.82 -50.28
CA GLU A 10 -15.62 -45.90 -48.86
C GLU A 10 -14.43 -45.57 -47.95
N GLY A 11 -13.25 -46.14 -48.24
CA GLY A 11 -12.03 -45.83 -47.48
C GLY A 11 -11.56 -44.38 -47.63
N TYR A 12 -11.78 -43.75 -48.79
CA TYR A 12 -11.48 -42.33 -48.99
C TYR A 12 -12.47 -41.43 -48.22
N GLU A 13 -13.77 -41.71 -48.31
CA GLU A 13 -14.81 -40.96 -47.58
C GLU A 13 -14.63 -41.08 -46.07
N ALA A 14 -14.36 -42.29 -45.55
CA ALA A 14 -14.08 -42.52 -44.14
C ALA A 14 -12.80 -41.80 -43.68
N GLY A 15 -11.69 -41.92 -44.43
CA GLY A 15 -10.44 -41.25 -44.08
C GLY A 15 -10.52 -39.72 -44.17
N TYR A 16 -11.33 -39.18 -45.08
CA TYR A 16 -11.62 -37.75 -45.16
C TYR A 16 -12.42 -37.27 -43.94
N GLY A 17 -13.45 -38.02 -43.53
CA GLY A 17 -14.23 -37.75 -42.32
C GLY A 17 -13.38 -37.79 -41.05
N ASP A 18 -12.60 -38.85 -40.87
CA ASP A 18 -11.68 -39.00 -39.75
C ASP A 18 -10.65 -37.87 -39.70
N GLY A 19 -10.17 -37.42 -40.87
CA GLY A 19 -9.24 -36.31 -41.01
C GLY A 19 -9.85 -34.96 -40.60
N MET A 20 -11.09 -34.67 -41.01
CA MET A 20 -11.79 -33.45 -40.57
C MET A 20 -12.04 -33.47 -39.07
N ASP A 21 -12.54 -34.59 -38.54
CA ASP A 21 -12.78 -34.75 -37.11
C ASP A 21 -11.51 -34.58 -36.27
N ALA A 22 -10.38 -35.14 -36.74
CA ALA A 22 -9.09 -34.97 -36.08
C ALA A 22 -8.63 -33.50 -36.12
N SER A 23 -8.77 -32.83 -37.27
CA SER A 23 -8.44 -31.41 -37.44
C SER A 23 -9.29 -30.51 -36.54
N ASP A 24 -10.59 -30.77 -36.44
CA ASP A 24 -11.50 -30.00 -35.60
C ASP A 24 -11.16 -30.14 -34.11
N ARG A 25 -10.85 -31.37 -33.66
CA ARG A 25 -10.40 -31.62 -32.28
C ARG A 25 -9.07 -30.94 -31.98
N GLU A 26 -8.10 -31.01 -32.89
CA GLU A 26 -6.80 -30.34 -32.73
C GLU A 26 -6.98 -28.82 -32.67
N THR A 27 -7.76 -28.26 -33.60
CA THR A 27 -8.04 -26.82 -33.65
C THR A 27 -8.75 -26.34 -32.39
N ALA A 28 -9.76 -27.07 -31.92
CA ALA A 28 -10.44 -26.77 -30.66
C ALA A 28 -9.47 -26.81 -29.45
N GLY A 29 -8.55 -27.78 -29.43
CA GLY A 29 -7.50 -27.87 -28.42
C GLY A 29 -6.53 -26.67 -28.44
N LEU A 30 -6.12 -26.23 -29.64
CA LEU A 30 -5.28 -25.05 -29.81
C LEU A 30 -5.99 -23.77 -29.37
N ILE A 31 -7.27 -23.59 -29.74
CA ILE A 31 -8.08 -22.43 -29.32
C ILE A 31 -8.21 -22.41 -27.80
N SER A 32 -8.57 -23.55 -27.18
CA SER A 32 -8.70 -23.64 -25.72
C SER A 32 -7.38 -23.32 -25.01
N THR A 33 -6.26 -23.78 -25.56
CA THR A 33 -4.93 -23.47 -25.03
C THR A 33 -4.62 -21.98 -25.15
N ALA A 34 -4.93 -21.36 -26.29
CA ALA A 34 -4.73 -19.93 -26.50
C ALA A 34 -5.57 -19.08 -25.53
N GLU A 35 -6.84 -19.46 -25.28
CA GLU A 35 -7.72 -18.80 -24.31
C GLU A 35 -7.16 -18.92 -22.88
N GLN A 36 -6.67 -20.10 -22.49
CA GLN A 36 -6.06 -20.31 -21.18
C GLN A 36 -4.79 -19.47 -20.99
N ILE A 37 -3.94 -19.39 -22.01
CA ILE A 37 -2.75 -18.53 -21.98
C ILE A 37 -3.15 -17.07 -21.85
N ALA A 38 -4.13 -16.59 -22.62
CA ALA A 38 -4.59 -15.21 -22.55
C ALA A 38 -5.12 -14.86 -21.15
N LEU A 39 -5.91 -15.76 -20.55
CA LEU A 39 -6.43 -15.58 -19.19
C LEU A 39 -5.30 -15.59 -18.15
N HIS A 40 -4.33 -16.48 -18.29
CA HIS A 40 -3.17 -16.54 -17.40
C HIS A 40 -2.34 -15.26 -17.48
N VAL A 41 -2.01 -14.79 -18.68
CA VAL A 41 -1.27 -13.54 -18.89
C VAL A 41 -2.01 -12.34 -18.31
N SER A 42 -3.34 -12.27 -18.46
CA SER A 42 -4.13 -11.19 -17.85
C SER A 42 -4.05 -11.20 -16.33
N ARG A 43 -4.10 -12.39 -15.70
CA ARG A 43 -3.99 -12.53 -14.25
C ARG A 43 -2.60 -12.17 -13.74
N GLU A 44 -1.55 -12.65 -14.40
CA GLU A 44 -0.17 -12.32 -14.04
C GLU A 44 0.10 -10.82 -14.18
N ARG A 45 -0.42 -10.19 -15.24
CA ARG A 45 -0.35 -8.73 -15.43
C ARG A 45 -1.03 -7.99 -14.28
N ASP A 46 -2.23 -8.41 -13.90
CA ASP A 46 -2.98 -7.77 -12.80
C ASP A 46 -2.26 -7.94 -11.45
N ALA A 47 -1.72 -9.14 -11.17
CA ALA A 47 -0.95 -9.42 -9.97
C ALA A 47 0.34 -8.60 -9.90
N LEU A 48 1.07 -8.50 -11.01
CA LEU A 48 2.29 -7.70 -11.11
C LEU A 48 2.02 -6.21 -10.87
N LEU A 49 0.92 -5.68 -11.42
CA LEU A 49 0.53 -4.29 -11.18
C LEU A 49 0.19 -4.05 -9.71
N GLU A 50 -0.53 -4.98 -9.07
CA GLU A 50 -0.88 -4.87 -7.66
C GLU A 50 0.34 -4.93 -6.73
N SER A 51 1.26 -5.86 -6.95
CA SER A 51 2.50 -5.93 -6.16
C SER A 51 3.36 -4.69 -6.37
N SER A 52 3.51 -4.24 -7.64
CA SER A 52 4.30 -3.05 -7.98
C SER A 52 3.73 -1.78 -7.33
N GLU A 53 2.40 -1.62 -7.30
CA GLU A 53 1.77 -0.48 -6.62
C GLU A 53 2.10 -0.46 -5.13
N SER A 54 2.03 -1.61 -4.44
CA SER A 54 2.37 -1.68 -3.01
C SER A 54 3.85 -1.36 -2.77
N GLU A 55 4.75 -1.94 -3.57
CA GLU A 55 6.19 -1.69 -3.48
C GLU A 55 6.54 -0.22 -3.72
N LEU A 56 5.89 0.43 -4.69
CA LEU A 56 6.10 1.85 -4.99
C LEU A 56 5.64 2.75 -3.84
N VAL A 57 4.50 2.44 -3.19
CA VAL A 57 4.04 3.18 -2.02
C VAL A 57 5.03 3.04 -0.86
N GLU A 58 5.52 1.83 -0.59
CA GLU A 58 6.51 1.60 0.46
C GLU A 58 7.83 2.34 0.18
N LEU A 59 8.30 2.31 -1.07
CA LEU A 59 9.48 3.05 -1.48
C LEU A 59 9.30 4.56 -1.29
N ALA A 60 8.16 5.12 -1.73
CA ALA A 60 7.87 6.54 -1.57
C ALA A 60 7.83 6.97 -0.10
N LEU A 61 7.21 6.17 0.77
CA LEU A 61 7.16 6.43 2.21
C LEU A 61 8.55 6.30 2.86
N SER A 62 9.37 5.34 2.43
CA SER A 62 10.76 5.21 2.89
C SER A 62 11.59 6.45 2.53
N ILE A 63 11.46 6.94 1.29
CA ILE A 63 12.14 8.16 0.84
C ILE A 63 11.66 9.36 1.65
N ALA A 64 10.35 9.53 1.82
CA ALA A 64 9.77 10.60 2.62
C ALA A 64 10.30 10.58 4.06
N GLY A 65 10.45 9.40 4.66
CA GLY A 65 11.02 9.26 6.01
C GLY A 65 12.47 9.70 6.11
N ARG A 66 13.29 9.34 5.12
CA ARG A 66 14.68 9.82 5.08
C ARG A 66 14.77 11.34 4.95
N VAL A 67 13.92 11.93 4.11
CA VAL A 67 13.88 13.38 3.91
C VAL A 67 13.43 14.10 5.19
N VAL A 68 12.38 13.59 5.85
CA VAL A 68 11.88 14.16 7.12
C VAL A 68 12.94 14.06 8.23
N ASN A 69 13.58 12.91 8.39
CA ASN A 69 14.65 12.75 9.38
C ASN A 69 15.82 13.70 9.11
N ALA A 70 16.26 13.80 7.85
CA ALA A 70 17.32 14.75 7.47
C ALA A 70 16.91 16.21 7.74
N ALA A 71 15.64 16.56 7.53
CA ALA A 71 15.14 17.90 7.86
C ALA A 71 15.20 18.19 9.36
N ILE A 72 14.85 17.22 10.22
CA ILE A 72 14.93 17.35 11.68
C ILE A 72 16.39 17.40 12.17
N GLU A 73 17.29 16.68 11.52
CA GLU A 73 18.73 16.77 11.81
C GLU A 73 19.27 18.17 11.52
N VAL A 74 18.80 18.83 10.46
CA VAL A 74 19.19 20.19 10.08
C VAL A 74 18.52 21.24 10.97
N ASP A 75 17.23 21.06 11.27
CA ASP A 75 16.44 21.96 12.10
C ASP A 75 15.67 21.18 13.18
N PRO A 76 16.26 21.01 14.38
CA PRO A 76 15.60 20.35 15.50
C PRO A 76 14.31 21.04 15.94
N SER A 77 14.09 22.33 15.62
CA SER A 77 12.86 23.03 16.03
C SER A 77 11.60 22.42 15.40
N LEU A 78 11.73 21.70 14.29
CA LEU A 78 10.64 20.95 13.67
C LEU A 78 10.00 19.92 14.62
N VAL A 79 10.77 19.33 15.54
CA VAL A 79 10.23 18.37 16.52
C VAL A 79 9.27 19.05 17.51
N VAL A 80 9.52 20.33 17.82
CA VAL A 80 8.66 21.14 18.71
C VAL A 80 7.30 21.37 18.06
N ASP A 81 7.26 21.61 16.75
CA ASP A 81 6.02 21.78 15.99
C ASP A 81 5.21 20.49 15.91
N ILE A 82 5.89 19.35 15.74
CA ILE A 82 5.26 18.04 15.80
C ILE A 82 4.65 17.80 17.19
N CYS A 83 5.40 18.11 18.25
CA CYS A 83 4.95 17.96 19.64
C CYS A 83 3.73 18.83 19.90
N ARG A 84 3.78 20.10 19.49
CA ARG A 84 2.67 21.04 19.61
C ARG A 84 1.42 20.53 18.92
N GLY A 85 1.55 20.04 17.69
CA GLY A 85 0.44 19.45 16.93
C GLY A 85 -0.17 18.23 17.62
N ALA A 86 0.66 17.39 18.26
CA ALA A 86 0.20 16.21 18.99
C ALA A 86 -0.52 16.60 20.30
N MET A 87 0.06 17.51 21.10
CA MET A 87 -0.55 18.00 22.34
C MET A 87 -1.89 18.71 22.09
N ARG A 88 -2.05 19.41 20.96
CA ARG A 88 -3.35 19.99 20.55
C ARG A 88 -4.44 18.95 20.35
N LYS A 89 -4.12 17.71 20.03
CA LYS A 89 -5.11 16.64 19.84
C LYS A 89 -5.51 15.95 21.14
N ALA A 90 -4.81 16.21 22.25
CA ALA A 90 -5.14 15.66 23.56
C ALA A 90 -6.45 16.22 24.12
N PHE A 91 -7.36 15.34 24.50
CA PHE A 91 -8.65 15.66 25.08
C PHE A 91 -8.55 16.01 26.58
N GLN A 92 -7.58 15.43 27.29
CA GLN A 92 -7.24 15.74 28.69
C GLN A 92 -5.79 16.21 28.77
N ARG A 93 -5.59 17.53 28.90
CA ARG A 93 -4.26 18.15 28.82
C ARG A 93 -3.62 18.44 30.17
N GLU A 94 -4.29 18.15 31.28
CA GLU A 94 -3.80 18.50 32.63
C GLU A 94 -2.45 17.84 32.95
N SER A 95 -2.27 16.58 32.55
CA SER A 95 -1.03 15.84 32.70
C SER A 95 -0.66 15.16 31.38
N LEU A 96 0.50 15.51 30.84
CA LEU A 96 1.01 15.02 29.57
C LEU A 96 2.40 14.41 29.77
N THR A 97 2.60 13.20 29.25
CA THR A 97 3.91 12.57 29.17
C THR A 97 4.27 12.39 27.70
N VAL A 98 5.33 13.04 27.25
CA VAL A 98 5.81 12.96 25.87
C VAL A 98 7.01 12.01 25.82
N LEU A 99 6.87 10.92 25.07
CA LEU A 99 7.96 10.01 24.75
C LEU A 99 8.60 10.45 23.44
N ALA A 100 9.91 10.63 23.43
CA ALA A 100 10.66 11.04 22.25
C ALA A 100 12.06 10.40 22.22
N HIS A 101 12.70 10.42 21.06
CA HIS A 101 14.08 9.97 20.94
C HIS A 101 15.01 10.84 21.82
N PRO A 102 16.04 10.26 22.48
CA PRO A 102 16.96 11.01 23.33
C PRO A 102 17.52 12.28 22.70
N ASP A 103 17.93 12.21 21.43
CA ASP A 103 18.53 13.33 20.70
C ASP A 103 17.59 14.52 20.48
N ASP A 104 16.27 14.32 20.64
CA ASP A 104 15.27 15.39 20.45
C ASP A 104 14.76 15.94 21.81
N LEU A 105 15.10 15.28 22.93
CA LEU A 105 14.58 15.65 24.25
C LEU A 105 15.05 17.01 24.71
N ASP A 106 16.30 17.37 24.46
CA ASP A 106 16.85 18.64 24.92
C ASP A 106 16.11 19.81 24.26
N THR A 107 15.90 19.75 22.94
CA THR A 107 15.10 20.73 22.21
C THR A 107 13.65 20.79 22.71
N LEU A 108 13.04 19.64 23.00
CA LEU A 108 11.68 19.59 23.54
C LEU A 108 11.57 20.17 24.96
N ARG A 109 12.55 19.90 25.83
CA ARG A 109 12.60 20.42 27.19
C ARG A 109 12.80 21.93 27.21
N GLU A 110 13.68 22.45 26.35
CA GLU A 110 13.87 23.89 26.17
C GLU A 110 12.58 24.59 25.70
N ALA A 111 11.84 23.97 24.78
CA ALA A 111 10.57 24.50 24.27
C ALA A 111 9.37 24.24 25.20
N GLY A 112 9.49 23.32 26.17
CA GLY A 112 8.42 22.87 27.05
C GLY A 112 7.62 24.01 27.73
N PRO A 113 8.28 24.96 28.41
CA PRO A 113 7.58 26.09 29.03
C PRO A 113 6.74 26.92 28.06
N LYS A 114 7.25 27.12 26.83
CA LYS A 114 6.54 27.84 25.77
C LYS A 114 5.34 27.05 25.26
N LEU A 115 5.48 25.73 25.07
CA LEU A 115 4.38 24.85 24.67
C LEU A 115 3.24 24.88 25.69
N VAL A 116 3.56 24.81 26.99
CA VAL A 116 2.58 24.89 28.08
C VAL A 116 1.84 26.24 28.07
N ALA A 117 2.59 27.34 27.93
CA ALA A 117 2.00 28.69 27.90
C ALA A 117 1.09 28.91 26.67
N GLU A 118 1.47 28.40 25.51
CA GLU A 118 0.67 28.53 24.27
C GLU A 118 -0.60 27.68 24.29
N LEU A 119 -0.55 26.46 24.84
CA LEU A 119 -1.67 25.53 24.81
C LEU A 119 -2.70 25.80 25.92
N GLY A 120 -2.24 26.26 27.09
CA GLY A 120 -3.08 26.46 28.27
C GLY A 120 -3.60 25.14 28.86
N GLY A 121 -3.87 25.12 30.16
CA GLY A 121 -4.48 23.97 30.85
C GLY A 121 -3.57 22.75 31.04
N VAL A 122 -2.27 22.86 30.72
CA VAL A 122 -1.27 21.84 31.06
C VAL A 122 -0.67 22.16 32.43
N GLN A 123 -0.90 21.30 33.41
CA GLN A 123 -0.39 21.45 34.78
C GLN A 123 0.90 20.66 34.98
N HIS A 124 1.00 19.50 34.32
CA HIS A 124 2.17 18.64 34.35
C HIS A 124 2.58 18.24 32.93
N LEU A 125 3.84 18.48 32.60
CA LEU A 125 4.46 18.07 31.34
C LEU A 125 5.77 17.37 31.66
N GLU A 126 5.87 16.11 31.27
CA GLU A 126 7.07 15.30 31.42
C GLU A 126 7.56 14.83 30.05
N PHE A 127 8.88 14.84 29.86
CA PHE A 127 9.54 14.31 28.67
C PHE A 127 10.38 13.08 29.05
N ILE A 128 10.02 11.92 28.48
CA ILE A 128 10.65 10.62 28.73
C ILE A 128 11.40 10.17 27.48
N GLU A 129 12.60 9.63 27.68
CA GLU A 129 13.37 9.04 26.60
C GLU A 129 12.80 7.70 26.13
N GLU A 130 12.70 7.53 24.82
CA GLU A 130 12.33 6.27 24.18
C GLU A 130 13.22 6.04 22.95
N ARG A 131 14.21 5.15 23.11
CA ARG A 131 15.19 4.83 22.05
C ARG A 131 14.58 4.04 20.88
N ARG A 132 13.40 3.44 21.07
CA ARG A 132 12.69 2.73 19.99
C ARG A 132 12.06 3.68 18.98
N LEU A 133 11.86 4.94 19.34
CA LEU A 133 11.34 5.95 18.43
C LEU A 133 12.46 6.48 17.54
N THR A 134 12.17 6.72 16.26
CA THR A 134 13.09 7.46 15.41
C THR A 134 13.09 8.93 15.81
N ARG A 135 14.15 9.67 15.47
CA ARG A 135 14.12 11.14 15.56
C ARG A 135 12.90 11.72 14.85
N GLY A 136 12.31 12.77 15.42
CA GLY A 136 11.05 13.36 14.97
C GLY A 136 9.78 12.59 15.30
N SER A 137 9.89 11.36 15.79
CA SER A 137 8.75 10.58 16.25
C SER A 137 8.53 10.80 17.74
N LEU A 138 7.28 11.06 18.12
CA LEU A 138 6.89 11.17 19.52
C LEU A 138 5.52 10.57 19.78
N ILE A 139 5.31 10.18 21.03
CA ILE A 139 4.02 9.69 21.54
C ILE A 139 3.63 10.58 22.72
N VAL A 140 2.42 11.13 22.68
CA VAL A 140 1.88 11.92 23.79
C VAL A 140 0.91 11.05 24.58
N ARG A 141 1.24 10.72 25.82
CA ARG A 141 0.38 10.00 26.75
C ARG A 141 -0.41 10.97 27.61
N THR A 142 -1.67 10.64 27.80
CA THR A 142 -2.61 11.32 28.69
C THR A 142 -3.34 10.26 29.54
N PRO A 143 -3.97 10.62 30.67
CA PRO A 143 -4.78 9.68 31.44
C PRO A 143 -5.92 9.02 30.64
N ALA A 144 -6.40 9.70 29.59
CA ALA A 144 -7.46 9.20 28.71
C ALA A 144 -6.96 8.32 27.55
N GLY A 145 -5.66 8.25 27.30
CA GLY A 145 -5.08 7.48 26.19
C GLY A 145 -3.84 8.11 25.58
N GLU A 146 -3.36 7.48 24.51
CA GLU A 146 -2.13 7.86 23.81
C GLU A 146 -2.41 8.45 22.43
N ILE A 147 -1.62 9.46 22.06
CA ILE A 147 -1.62 10.05 20.74
C ILE A 147 -0.31 9.66 20.07
N ASP A 148 -0.43 8.78 19.09
CA ASP A 148 0.66 8.41 18.20
C ASP A 148 0.92 9.54 17.19
N ALA A 149 2.05 10.22 17.37
CA ALA A 149 2.60 11.18 16.42
C ALA A 149 3.93 10.69 15.83
N THR A 150 4.17 9.38 15.84
CA THR A 150 5.32 8.76 15.20
C THR A 150 5.27 8.90 13.69
N PHE A 151 6.45 8.91 13.06
CA PHE A 151 6.56 8.91 11.61
C PHE A 151 5.81 7.71 11.02
N ALA A 152 6.03 6.51 11.58
CA ALA A 152 5.37 5.28 11.18
C ALA A 152 3.84 5.38 11.22
N GLY A 153 3.28 5.86 12.34
CA GLY A 153 1.83 6.03 12.49
C GLY A 153 1.23 7.07 11.54
N LYS A 154 1.96 8.15 11.23
CA LYS A 154 1.54 9.15 10.22
C LYS A 154 1.60 8.59 8.81
N THR A 155 2.68 7.89 8.46
CA THR A 155 2.82 7.29 7.13
C THR A 155 1.87 6.15 6.89
N ALA A 156 1.49 5.38 7.91
CA ALA A 156 0.49 4.32 7.77
C ALA A 156 -0.85 4.89 7.28
N LYS A 157 -1.31 5.99 7.88
CA LYS A 157 -2.55 6.66 7.45
C LYS A 157 -2.48 7.19 6.02
N ILE A 158 -1.31 7.71 5.62
CA ILE A 158 -1.08 8.17 4.24
C ILE A 158 -1.08 6.96 3.28
N ALA A 159 -0.41 5.87 3.66
CA ALA A 159 -0.38 4.63 2.88
C ALA A 159 -1.79 4.09 2.64
N ASP A 160 -2.62 4.05 3.68
CA ASP A 160 -4.00 3.57 3.60
C ASP A 160 -4.84 4.44 2.67
N ALA A 161 -4.73 5.77 2.78
CA ALA A 161 -5.42 6.70 1.88
C ALA A 161 -4.96 6.58 0.41
N LEU A 162 -3.65 6.37 0.18
CA LEU A 162 -3.10 6.16 -1.15
C LEU A 162 -3.60 4.84 -1.76
N ARG A 163 -3.64 3.77 -0.96
CA ARG A 163 -4.18 2.46 -1.37
C ARG A 163 -5.67 2.54 -1.69
N GLU A 164 -6.47 3.23 -0.87
CA GLU A 164 -7.90 3.43 -1.11
C GLU A 164 -8.17 4.18 -2.42
N THR A 165 -7.35 5.19 -2.71
CA THR A 165 -7.42 5.94 -3.97
C THR A 165 -7.07 5.08 -5.18
N ALA A 166 -6.03 4.25 -5.06
CA ALA A 166 -5.63 3.29 -6.11
C ALA A 166 -6.73 2.23 -6.35
N LEU A 167 -7.33 1.70 -5.28
CA LEU A 167 -8.43 0.74 -5.35
C LEU A 167 -9.68 1.33 -6.01
N SER A 168 -10.03 2.56 -5.68
CA SER A 168 -11.17 3.27 -6.28
C SER A 168 -11.00 3.42 -7.80
N ARG A 169 -9.78 3.72 -8.27
CA ARG A 169 -9.48 3.80 -9.71
C ARG A 169 -9.60 2.45 -10.42
N LYS A 170 -9.18 1.36 -9.77
CA LYS A 170 -9.27 -0.01 -10.29
C LYS A 170 -10.73 -0.46 -10.48
N VAL A 171 -11.64 -0.11 -9.58
CA VAL A 171 -13.08 -0.44 -9.71
C VAL A 171 -13.68 0.26 -10.93
N THR A 172 -13.33 1.54 -11.14
CA THR A 172 -13.80 2.31 -12.30
C THR A 172 -13.26 1.73 -13.62
N ASP A 173 -11.97 1.38 -13.69
CA ASP A 173 -11.36 0.78 -14.89
C ASP A 173 -11.89 -0.63 -15.19
N ARG A 174 -12.17 -1.43 -14.15
CA ARG A 174 -12.71 -2.79 -14.31
C ARG A 174 -14.15 -2.77 -14.82
N ASN A 175 -14.98 -1.84 -14.33
CA ASN A 175 -16.34 -1.66 -14.83
C ASN A 175 -16.34 -1.18 -16.29
N ALA A 176 -15.46 -0.23 -16.65
CA ALA A 176 -15.35 0.25 -18.03
C ALA A 176 -14.93 -0.83 -19.04
N ARG A 177 -14.13 -1.82 -18.63
CA ARG A 177 -13.76 -2.96 -19.49
C ARG A 177 -14.86 -4.02 -19.60
N ASN A 178 -15.68 -4.17 -18.55
CA ASN A 178 -16.77 -5.15 -18.55
C ASN A 178 -18.00 -4.65 -19.32
N ASP A 179 -18.20 -3.33 -19.42
CA ASP A 179 -19.25 -2.71 -20.24
C ASP A 179 -18.89 -2.64 -21.74
N ALA A 180 -17.62 -2.84 -22.09
CA ALA A 180 -17.09 -2.78 -23.46
C ALA A 180 -16.90 -4.16 -24.13
N ALA A 181 -17.12 -5.25 -23.40
CA ALA A 181 -17.06 -6.64 -23.86
C ALA A 181 -18.47 -7.23 -23.99
#